data_AF-A0A2E9DYQ8-F1
#
_entry.id   AF-A0A2E9DYQ8-F1
#
_cell.length_a   1.000
_cell.length_b   1.000
_cell.length_c   1.000
_cell.angle_alpha   90.00
_cell.angle_beta   90.00
_cell.angle_gamma   90.00
#
_symmetry.space_group_name_H-M   'P 1'
#
loop_
_entity.id
_entity.type
_entity.pdbx_description
1 polymer ?
#
loop_
_entity_poly.entity_id
_entity_poly.type
_entity_poly.pdbx_seq_one_letter_code
_entity_poly.pdbx_strand_id
1 'polypeptide(L)' 'MKWLPDNWKPKVVAVDIDGTLTDEKKRINPNVIEALSRLEENGIPVILATGNVRAITYGLWRFLNLSGP' A
#
# COMPACT_ATOMS: atom_id res chain seq x y z
N MET A 1 -25.16 -7.98 4.29
CA MET A 1 -24.56 -7.33 5.49
C MET A 1 -23.73 -6.16 5.00
N LYS A 2 -24.00 -4.94 5.48
CA LYS A 2 -23.29 -3.73 5.03
C LYS A 2 -22.14 -3.45 5.99
N TRP A 3 -20.92 -3.73 5.56
CA TRP A 3 -19.72 -3.63 6.40
C TRP A 3 -19.21 -2.20 6.59
N LEU A 4 -19.63 -1.28 5.72
CA LEU A 4 -19.16 0.10 5.70
C LEU A 4 -20.35 1.08 5.60
N PRO A 5 -20.28 2.26 6.25
CA PRO A 5 -21.26 3.33 6.10
C PRO A 5 -21.44 3.77 4.64
N ASP A 6 -22.56 4.46 4.35
CA ASP A 6 -22.72 5.18 3.09
C ASP A 6 -21.62 6.23 2.90
N ASN A 7 -21.08 6.31 1.69
CA ASN A 7 -19.98 7.23 1.32
C ASN A 7 -18.72 7.07 2.18
N TRP A 8 -18.50 5.90 2.78
CA TRP A 8 -17.29 5.65 3.52
C TRP A 8 -16.06 5.69 2.60
N LYS A 9 -15.02 6.40 3.05
CA LYS A 9 -13.70 6.44 2.42
C LYS A 9 -12.64 6.28 3.51
N PRO A 10 -11.59 5.46 3.30
CA PRO A 10 -10.52 5.36 4.26
C PRO A 10 -9.76 6.69 4.36
N LYS A 11 -9.36 7.05 5.57
CA LYS A 11 -8.45 8.20 5.80
C LYS A 11 -6.98 7.85 5.57
N VAL A 12 -6.66 6.56 5.61
CA VAL A 12 -5.33 5.98 5.40
C VAL A 12 -5.50 4.51 5.04
N VAL A 13 -4.58 3.97 4.26
CA VAL A 13 -4.48 2.53 3.98
C VAL A 13 -3.11 2.05 4.44
N ALA A 14 -3.09 1.10 5.37
CA ALA A 14 -1.88 0.38 5.76
C ALA A 14 -1.84 -0.95 5.03
N VAL A 15 -0.71 -1.29 4.39
CA VAL A 15 -0.60 -2.49 3.56
C VAL A 15 0.71 -3.22 3.82
N ASP A 16 0.64 -4.54 3.94
CA ASP A 16 1.83 -5.40 4.04
C ASP A 16 2.49 -5.64 2.68
N ILE A 17 3.74 -6.09 2.65
CA ILE A 17 4.51 -6.35 1.43
C ILE A 17 4.39 -7.82 1.01
N ASP A 18 4.95 -8.74 1.80
CA ASP A 18 5.17 -10.12 1.39
C ASP A 18 3.88 -10.95 1.40
N GLY A 19 3.46 -11.45 0.24
CA GLY A 19 2.19 -12.17 0.10
C GLY A 19 0.95 -11.26 0.12
N THR A 20 1.16 -9.93 0.14
CA THR A 20 0.10 -8.93 0.06
C THR A 20 0.28 -8.06 -1.19
N LEU A 21 1.33 -7.22 -1.25
CA LEU A 21 1.70 -6.48 -2.48
C LEU A 21 2.49 -7.36 -3.45
N THR A 22 3.18 -8.37 -2.94
CA THR A 22 3.92 -9.33 -3.74
C THR A 22 3.17 -10.65 -3.89
N ASP A 23 3.35 -11.29 -5.03
CA ASP A 23 2.91 -12.68 -5.25
C ASP A 23 3.79 -13.69 -4.49
N GLU A 24 3.47 -14.98 -4.62
CA GLU A 24 4.24 -16.08 -4.01
C GLU A 24 5.71 -16.14 -4.47
N LYS A 25 6.04 -15.49 -5.59
CA LYS A 25 7.40 -15.38 -6.14
C LYS A 25 8.08 -14.05 -5.74
N LYS A 26 7.50 -13.31 -4.79
CA LYS A 26 7.94 -12.00 -4.31
C LYS A 26 7.99 -10.91 -5.39
N ARG A 27 7.14 -11.01 -6.41
CA ARG A 27 7.06 -10.02 -7.50
C ARG A 27 5.88 -9.07 -7.26
N ILE A 28 6.10 -7.79 -7.51
CA ILE A 28 5.03 -6.79 -7.50
C ILE A 28 4.44 -6.73 -8.91
N ASN A 29 3.14 -6.93 -9.02
CA ASN A 29 2.42 -6.71 -10.27
C ASN A 29 2.35 -5.20 -10.56
N PRO A 30 2.67 -4.72 -11.77
CA PRO A 30 2.57 -3.30 -12.12
C PRO A 30 1.22 -2.65 -11.78
N ASN A 31 0.11 -3.40 -11.83
CA ASN A 31 -1.22 -2.90 -11.46
C ASN A 31 -1.31 -2.47 -9.99
N VAL A 32 -0.49 -3.05 -9.11
CA VAL A 32 -0.39 -2.62 -7.70
C VAL A 32 0.12 -1.18 -7.63
N ILE A 33 1.14 -0.84 -8.41
CA ILE A 33 1.73 0.50 -8.43
C ILE A 33 0.67 1.52 -8.86
N GLU A 34 -0.09 1.22 -9.91
CA GLU A 34 -1.19 2.08 -10.38
C GLU A 34 -2.29 2.24 -9.32
N ALA A 35 -2.66 1.16 -8.63
CA ALA A 35 -3.67 1.22 -7.57
C ALA A 35 -3.22 2.06 -6.37
N LEU A 36 -1.96 1.93 -5.94
CA LEU A 36 -1.40 2.73 -4.85
C LEU A 36 -1.32 4.22 -5.25
N SER A 37 -0.88 4.52 -6.48
CA SER A 37 -0.86 5.90 -7.01
C SER A 37 -2.24 6.54 -6.98
N ARG A 38 -3.29 5.80 -7.41
CA ARG A 38 -4.67 6.29 -7.38
C ARG A 38 -5.15 6.63 -5.98
N LEU A 39 -4.75 5.88 -4.96
CA LEU A 39 -5.07 6.19 -3.56
C LEU A 39 -4.42 7.51 -3.13
N GLU A 40 -3.11 7.64 -3.34
CA GLU A 40 -2.33 8.84 -3.02
C GLU A 40 -2.87 10.08 -3.76
N GLU A 41 -3.12 9.98 -5.07
CA GLU A 41 -3.70 11.05 -5.92
C GLU A 41 -5.07 11.51 -5.43
N ASN A 42 -5.85 10.60 -4.83
CA ASN A 42 -7.15 10.92 -4.24
C ASN A 42 -7.05 11.35 -2.77
N GLY A 43 -5.84 11.66 -2.27
CA GLY A 43 -5.60 12.12 -0.91
C GLY A 43 -5.88 11.04 0.15
N ILE A 44 -5.71 9.76 -0.21
CA ILE A 44 -5.69 8.64 0.74
C ILE A 44 -4.23 8.22 0.93
N PRO A 45 -3.58 8.63 2.03
CA PRO A 45 -2.24 8.18 2.36
C PRO A 45 -2.13 6.66 2.41
N VAL A 46 -1.08 6.12 1.81
CA VAL A 46 -0.70 4.72 1.92
C VAL A 46 0.55 4.61 2.79
N ILE A 47 0.54 3.68 3.74
CA ILE A 47 1.69 3.35 4.58
C ILE A 47 2.03 1.86 4.49
N LEU A 48 3.31 1.52 4.58
CA LEU A 48 3.75 0.13 4.62
C LEU A 48 3.67 -0.41 6.06
N ALA A 49 3.14 -1.61 6.21
CA ALA A 49 3.01 -2.30 7.49
C ALA A 49 3.58 -3.72 7.35
N THR A 50 4.89 -3.86 7.54
CA THR A 50 5.62 -5.08 7.21
C THR A 50 6.58 -5.51 8.31
N GLY A 51 6.86 -6.81 8.39
CA GLY A 51 7.92 -7.38 9.24
C GLY A 51 9.32 -7.27 8.65
N ASN A 52 9.48 -6.74 7.44
CA ASN A 52 10.80 -6.54 6.82
C ASN A 52 11.67 -5.57 7.61
N VAL A 53 12.99 -5.75 7.48
CA VAL A 53 13.97 -4.81 8.05
C VAL A 53 13.80 -3.43 7.43
N ARG A 54 14.08 -2.39 8.24
CA ARG A 54 13.88 -0.98 7.88
C ARG A 54 14.44 -0.59 6.51
N ALA A 55 15.60 -1.11 6.12
CA ALA A 55 16.22 -0.78 4.84
C ALA A 55 15.36 -1.18 3.63
N ILE A 56 14.71 -2.35 3.68
CA ILE A 56 13.82 -2.83 2.62
C ILE A 56 12.56 -1.97 2.59
N THR A 57 11.93 -1.76 3.75
CA THR A 57 10.71 -0.95 3.87
C THR A 57 10.90 0.46 3.34
N TYR A 58 11.98 1.14 3.73
CA TYR A 58 12.29 2.49 3.26
C TYR A 58 12.60 2.56 1.76
N GLY A 59 13.32 1.55 1.23
CA GLY A 59 13.60 1.49 -0.20
C GLY A 59 12.30 1.38 -1.00
N LEU A 60 11.43 0.45 -0.63
CA LEU A 60 10.18 0.23 -1.34
C LEU A 60 9.22 1.43 -1.19
N TRP A 61 9.04 1.94 0.03
CA TRP A 61 8.26 3.15 0.31
C TRP A 61 8.66 4.30 -0.63
N ARG A 62 9.97 4.56 -0.74
CA ARG A 62 10.50 5.65 -1.55
C ARG A 62 10.28 5.46 -3.05
N PHE A 63 10.47 4.25 -3.57
CA PHE A 63 10.30 3.97 -5.00
C PHE A 63 8.85 3.84 -5.43
N LEU A 64 7.96 3.43 -4.52
CA LEU A 64 6.52 3.42 -4.75
C LEU A 64 5.86 4.80 -4.53
N ASN A 65 6.63 5.80 -4.05
CA ASN A 65 6.17 7.16 -3.79
C ASN A 65 4.93 7.21 -2.87
N LEU A 66 5.01 6.51 -1.73
CA LEU A 66 3.90 6.44 -0.77
C LEU A 66 4.05 7.47 0.35
N SER A 67 2.98 7.71 1.10
CA SER A 67 2.93 8.67 2.20
C SER A 67 3.77 8.26 3.43
N GLY A 68 4.01 6.96 3.67
CA GLY A 68 4.83 6.53 4.82
C GLY A 68 5.46 5.14 4.71
N PRO A 69 6.63 4.92 5.34
CA PRO A 69 7.26 3.62 5.48
C PRO A 69 6.60 2.78 6.58
#